data_AF-A0A379S6P7-F1
#
_entry.id   AF-A0A379S6P7-F1
#
_cell.length_a   1.000
_cell.length_b   1.000
_cell.length_c   1.000
_cell.angle_alpha   90.00
_cell.angle_beta   90.00
_cell.angle_gamma   90.00
#
_symmetry.space_group_name_H-M   'P 1'
#
loop_
_entity.id
_entity.type
_entity.pdbx_description
1 polymer ?
#
loop_
_entity_poly.entity_id
_entity_poly.type
_entity_poly.pdbx_seq_one_letter_code
_entity_poly.pdbx_strand_id
1 'polypeptide(L)'
;MGHDSNIASLLTALDFKPYQLHDQYEKTPIGGQLVFQRWHDGKANRDLMKVEYVYQSARQLRNAEALTLKSPAQRVTLELKGCPVDANGFCPLDKFDNVMNAAAK
;
A
#
# COMPACT_ATOMS: atom_id res chain seq x y z
N MET A 1 0.17 16.08 -1.79
CA MET A 1 -0.82 15.38 -2.64
C MET A 1 -0.22 15.24 -4.03
N GLY A 2 -0.34 14.08 -4.67
CA GLY A 2 0.19 13.81 -6.01
C GLY A 2 -0.92 13.39 -6.99
N HIS A 3 -0.51 12.87 -8.14
CA HIS A 3 -1.39 12.39 -9.20
C HIS A 3 -1.37 10.85 -9.32
N ASP A 4 -2.37 10.31 -10.01
CA ASP A 4 -2.44 8.92 -10.45
C ASP A 4 -1.17 8.45 -11.17
N SER A 5 -0.61 9.29 -12.05
CA SER A 5 0.64 9.04 -12.77
C SER A 5 1.84 8.87 -11.83
N ASN A 6 1.88 9.58 -10.70
CA ASN A 6 2.92 9.37 -9.69
C ASN A 6 2.78 8.00 -9.04
N ILE A 7 1.56 7.59 -8.67
CA ILE A 7 1.29 6.27 -8.07
C ILE A 7 1.65 5.15 -9.06
N ALA A 8 1.17 5.23 -10.30
CA ALA A 8 1.42 4.23 -11.33
C ALA A 8 2.93 4.09 -11.63
N SER A 9 3.63 5.21 -11.76
CA SER A 9 5.08 5.20 -12.03
C SER A 9 5.86 4.68 -10.82
N LEU A 10 5.48 5.10 -9.60
CA LEU A 10 6.12 4.65 -8.36
C LEU A 10 5.98 3.14 -8.15
N LEU A 11 4.76 2.61 -8.31
CA LEU A 11 4.50 1.18 -8.13
C LEU A 11 5.26 0.32 -9.13
N THR A 12 5.41 0.82 -10.35
CA THR A 12 6.20 0.15 -11.40
C THR A 12 7.70 0.23 -11.10
N ALA A 13 8.21 1.42 -10.73
CA ALA A 13 9.62 1.63 -10.44
C ALA A 13 10.13 0.79 -9.26
N LEU A 14 9.28 0.57 -8.26
CA LEU A 14 9.58 -0.26 -7.09
C LEU A 14 9.25 -1.76 -7.28
N ASP A 15 8.86 -2.17 -8.49
CA ASP A 15 8.52 -3.55 -8.86
C ASP A 15 7.51 -4.22 -7.90
N PHE A 16 6.39 -3.54 -7.66
CA PHE A 16 5.27 -4.13 -6.94
C PHE A 16 4.67 -5.30 -7.73
N LYS A 17 4.21 -6.33 -7.01
CA LYS A 17 3.40 -7.38 -7.61
C LYS A 17 2.07 -6.80 -8.14
N PRO A 18 1.47 -7.41 -9.17
CA PRO A 18 0.13 -7.05 -9.60
C PRO A 18 -0.86 -7.11 -8.43
N TYR A 19 -1.72 -6.12 -8.33
CA TYR A 19 -2.75 -6.01 -7.30
C TYR A 19 -4.11 -5.78 -7.94
N GLN A 20 -5.16 -6.07 -7.18
CA GLN A 20 -6.54 -5.78 -7.55
C GLN A 20 -7.22 -5.06 -6.39
N LEU A 21 -7.87 -3.94 -6.69
CA LEU A 21 -8.63 -3.18 -5.72
C LEU A 21 -10.08 -3.64 -5.80
N HIS A 22 -10.59 -4.20 -4.71
CA HIS A 22 -12.00 -4.59 -4.64
C HIS A 22 -12.90 -3.35 -4.58
N ASP A 23 -14.12 -3.49 -5.09
CA ASP A 23 -15.16 -2.46 -5.10
C ASP A 23 -14.75 -1.15 -5.81
N GLN A 24 -13.81 -1.24 -6.74
CA GLN A 24 -13.28 -0.11 -7.48
C GLN A 24 -12.92 -0.49 -8.91
N TYR A 25 -13.21 0.41 -9.85
CA TYR A 25 -12.97 0.23 -11.28
C TYR A 25 -11.59 0.75 -11.71
N GLU A 26 -11.09 1.78 -11.02
CA GLU A 26 -9.80 2.39 -11.29
C GLU A 26 -8.66 1.62 -10.61
N LYS A 27 -7.51 1.49 -11.29
CA LYS A 27 -6.28 0.95 -10.66
C LYS A 27 -5.68 1.93 -9.65
N THR A 28 -5.86 3.22 -9.88
CA THR A 28 -5.38 4.32 -9.04
C THR A 28 -6.57 5.22 -8.68
N PRO A 29 -7.38 4.83 -7.67
CA PRO A 29 -8.68 5.45 -7.41
C PRO A 29 -8.57 6.90 -6.95
N ILE A 30 -9.60 7.69 -7.26
CA ILE A 30 -9.75 9.06 -6.75
C ILE A 30 -9.62 9.06 -5.21
N GLY A 31 -8.76 9.94 -4.69
CA GLY A 31 -8.51 10.08 -3.25
C GLY A 31 -7.78 8.90 -2.60
N GLY A 32 -7.39 7.90 -3.40
CA GLY A 32 -6.66 6.75 -2.96
C GLY A 32 -5.22 7.08 -2.52
N GLN A 33 -4.71 6.37 -1.53
CA GLN A 33 -3.41 6.61 -0.92
C GLN A 33 -2.60 5.34 -0.80
N LEU A 34 -1.32 5.42 -1.19
CA LEU A 34 -0.32 4.42 -0.83
C LEU A 34 0.27 4.77 0.53
N VAL A 35 0.05 3.92 1.52
CA VAL A 35 0.45 4.13 2.91
C VAL A 35 1.57 3.17 3.26
N PHE A 36 2.78 3.70 3.38
CA PHE A 36 3.97 2.99 3.88
C PHE A 36 4.03 3.09 5.41
N GLN A 37 4.23 1.96 6.07
CA GLN A 37 4.17 1.85 7.53
C GLN A 37 5.40 1.12 8.04
N ARG A 38 6.24 1.82 8.80
CA ARG A 38 7.32 1.18 9.55
C ARG A 38 6.78 0.73 10.92
N TRP A 39 6.97 -0.54 11.22
CA TRP A 39 6.57 -1.17 12.47
C TRP A 39 7.80 -1.71 13.20
N HIS A 40 7.76 -1.71 14.52
CA HIS A 40 8.76 -2.36 15.36
C HIS A 40 8.11 -3.54 16.10
N ASP A 41 8.57 -4.76 15.81
CA ASP A 41 8.16 -5.97 16.50
C ASP A 41 9.03 -6.17 17.75
N GLY A 42 8.52 -5.73 18.91
CA GLY A 42 9.25 -5.81 20.16
C GLY A 42 9.49 -7.24 20.67
N LYS A 43 8.76 -8.25 20.18
CA LYS A 43 8.98 -9.65 20.58
C LYS A 43 10.21 -10.24 19.90
N ALA A 44 10.38 -9.95 18.62
CA ALA A 44 11.53 -10.40 17.83
C ALA A 44 12.64 -9.33 17.71
N ASN A 45 12.42 -8.15 18.30
CA ASN A 45 13.30 -6.98 18.23
C ASN A 45 13.76 -6.66 16.79
N ARG A 46 12.80 -6.54 15.87
CA ARG A 46 13.06 -6.29 14.44
C ARG A 46 12.10 -5.26 13.87
N ASP A 47 12.56 -4.55 12.85
CA ASP A 47 11.74 -3.60 12.12
C ASP A 47 11.12 -4.24 10.87
N LEU A 48 9.90 -3.82 10.58
CA LEU A 48 9.06 -4.34 9.51
C LEU A 48 8.49 -3.18 8.71
N MET A 49 8.20 -3.44 7.44
CA MET A 49 7.48 -2.56 6.53
C MET A 49 6.15 -3.21 6.15
N LYS A 50 5.08 -2.42 6.14
CA LYS A 50 3.79 -2.78 5.55
C LYS A 50 3.33 -1.67 4.62
N VAL A 51 2.90 -2.04 3.42
CA VAL A 51 2.38 -1.10 2.43
C VAL A 51 0.93 -1.45 2.14
N GLU A 52 0.04 -0.48 2.29
CA GLU A 52 -1.38 -0.65 1.99
C GLU A 52 -1.86 0.42 1.02
N TYR A 53 -2.71 0.00 0.08
CA TYR A 53 -3.55 0.91 -0.68
C TYR A 53 -4.82 1.17 0.12
N VAL A 54 -5.02 2.41 0.58
CA VAL A 54 -6.21 2.84 1.31
C VAL A 54 -7.06 3.74 0.40
N TYR A 55 -8.31 3.40 0.18
CA TYR A 55 -9.16 4.08 -0.80
C TYR A 55 -10.66 3.94 -0.49
N GLN A 56 -11.48 4.77 -1.13
CA GLN A 56 -12.94 4.61 -1.09
C GLN A 56 -13.41 3.73 -2.24
N SER A 57 -14.40 2.88 -1.99
CA SER A 57 -15.10 2.16 -3.06
C SER A 57 -15.87 3.12 -3.97
N ALA A 58 -16.24 2.67 -5.17
CA ALA A 58 -17.07 3.44 -6.09
C ALA A 58 -18.39 3.87 -5.44
N ARG A 59 -18.97 3.02 -4.59
CA ARG A 59 -20.19 3.32 -3.83
C ARG A 59 -19.95 4.35 -2.72
N GLN A 60 -18.88 4.21 -1.94
CA GLN A 60 -18.51 5.17 -0.90
C GLN A 60 -18.30 6.57 -1.48
N LEU A 61 -17.64 6.66 -2.64
CA LEU A 61 -17.47 7.90 -3.39
C LEU A 61 -18.82 8.46 -3.85
N ARG A 62 -19.63 7.65 -4.53
CA ARG A 62 -20.91 8.08 -5.10
C ARG A 62 -21.89 8.58 -4.04
N ASN A 63 -21.93 7.91 -2.89
CA ASN A 63 -22.88 8.19 -1.81
C ASN A 63 -22.34 9.20 -0.79
N ALA A 64 -21.08 9.64 -0.93
CA ALA A 64 -20.40 10.48 0.06
C ALA A 64 -20.49 9.89 1.49
N GLU A 65 -20.23 8.58 1.61
CA GLU A 65 -20.33 7.88 2.89
C GLU A 65 -19.30 8.42 3.91
N ALA A 66 -19.75 8.68 5.13
CA ALA A 66 -18.87 9.09 6.22
C ALA A 66 -17.95 7.93 6.62
N LEU A 67 -16.63 8.14 6.50
CA LEU A 67 -15.64 7.13 6.83
C LEU A 67 -15.25 7.20 8.30
N THR A 68 -15.33 6.07 8.99
CA THR A 68 -14.95 5.93 10.41
C THR A 68 -14.31 4.56 10.64
N LEU A 69 -13.78 4.28 11.83
CA LEU A 69 -13.29 2.92 12.12
C LEU A 69 -14.40 1.85 12.07
N LYS A 70 -15.68 2.22 12.25
CA LYS A 70 -16.82 1.31 12.13
C LYS A 70 -17.31 1.16 10.68
N SER A 71 -17.06 2.15 9.84
CA SER A 71 -17.38 2.16 8.41
C SER A 71 -16.12 2.61 7.64
N PRO A 72 -15.11 1.74 7.55
CA PRO A 72 -13.77 2.14 7.12
C PRO A 72 -13.68 2.35 5.61
N ALA A 73 -12.62 3.04 5.21
CA ALA A 73 -12.12 2.96 3.84
C ALA A 73 -11.72 1.52 3.49
N GLN A 74 -11.74 1.19 2.21
CA GLN A 74 -11.20 -0.07 1.70
C GLN A 74 -9.68 -0.09 1.86
N ARG A 75 -9.11 -1.28 2.04
CA ARG A 75 -7.67 -1.49 2.23
C ARG A 75 -7.22 -2.75 1.50
N VAL A 76 -6.16 -2.65 0.72
CA VAL A 76 -5.46 -3.79 0.12
C VAL A 76 -3.99 -3.73 0.50
N THR A 77 -3.47 -4.80 1.10
CA THR A 77 -2.02 -4.90 1.35
C THR A 77 -1.31 -5.18 0.04
N LEU A 78 -0.27 -4.39 -0.23
CA LEU A 78 0.57 -4.52 -1.42
C LEU A 78 1.87 -5.23 -1.07
N GLU A 79 2.49 -5.85 -2.07
CA GLU A 79 3.74 -6.60 -1.92
C GLU A 79 4.74 -6.18 -2.99
N LEU A 80 5.98 -5.89 -2.58
CA LEU A 80 7.10 -5.70 -3.50
C LEU A 80 7.70 -7.06 -3.83
N LYS A 81 8.09 -7.32 -5.09
CA LYS A 81 8.75 -8.61 -5.42
C LYS A 81 10.05 -8.81 -4.64
N GLY A 82 10.80 -7.72 -4.40
CA GLY A 82 12.02 -7.74 -3.59
C GLY A 82 11.82 -7.74 -2.07
N CYS A 83 10.59 -7.57 -1.59
CA CYS A 83 10.25 -7.60 -0.16
C CYS A 83 9.01 -8.47 0.09
N PRO A 84 9.15 -9.81 0.05
CA PRO A 84 8.02 -10.71 0.26
C PRO A 84 7.40 -10.51 1.64
N VAL A 85 6.07 -10.49 1.69
CA VAL A 85 5.31 -10.29 2.93
C VAL A 85 5.00 -11.60 3.63
N ASP A 86 4.84 -11.56 4.95
CA ASP A 86 4.35 -12.66 5.76
C ASP A 86 2.81 -12.78 5.73
N ALA A 87 2.26 -13.74 6.48
CA ALA A 87 0.82 -13.97 6.57
C ALA A 87 0.01 -12.76 7.09
N ASN A 88 0.66 -11.79 7.73
CA ASN A 88 0.04 -10.57 8.25
C ASN A 88 0.31 -9.34 7.35
N GLY A 89 1.01 -9.53 6.23
CA GLY A 89 1.33 -8.48 5.28
C GLY A 89 2.56 -7.65 5.61
N PHE A 90 3.46 -8.12 6.47
CA PHE A 90 4.69 -7.43 6.82
C PHE A 90 5.89 -8.01 6.05
N CYS A 91 6.78 -7.15 5.58
CA CYS A 91 8.08 -7.55 5.06
C CYS A 91 9.22 -6.98 5.93
N PRO A 92 10.37 -7.65 6.06
CA PRO A 92 11.52 -7.14 6.82
C PRO A 92 12.01 -5.78 6.29
N LEU A 93 12.29 -4.82 7.18
CA LEU A 93 12.66 -3.46 6.78
C LEU A 93 13.97 -3.42 5.97
N ASP A 94 14.94 -4.27 6.30
CA ASP A 94 16.22 -4.39 5.58
C ASP A 94 16.04 -4.76 4.10
N LYS A 95 15.10 -5.67 3.80
CA LYS A 95 14.75 -6.01 2.42
C LYS A 95 14.08 -4.85 1.71
N PHE A 96 13.20 -4.12 2.39
CA PHE A 96 12.57 -2.93 1.84
C PHE A 96 13.62 -1.86 1.52
N ASP A 97 14.53 -1.56 2.45
CA ASP A 97 15.61 -0.60 2.26
C ASP A 97 16.51 -0.95 1.07
N ASN A 98 16.80 -2.24 0.88
CA ASN A 98 17.54 -2.72 -0.30
C ASN A 98 16.82 -2.42 -1.62
N VAL A 99 15.49 -2.61 -1.67
CA VAL A 99 14.69 -2.26 -2.86
C VAL A 99 14.74 -0.76 -3.12
N MET A 100 14.54 0.07 -2.08
CA MET A 100 14.56 1.53 -2.21
C MET A 100 15.93 2.04 -2.67
N ASN A 101 17.00 1.53 -2.08
CA ASN A 101 18.37 1.91 -2.45
C ASN A 101 18.76 1.43 -3.86
N ALA A 102 18.21 0.31 -4.32
CA ALA A 102 18.42 -0.15 -5.69
C ALA A 102 17.66 0.70 -6.71
N ALA A 103 16.43 1.10 -6.40
CA ALA A 103 15.59 1.92 -7.28
C ALA A 103 16.01 3.40 -7.34
N ALA A 104 16.73 3.89 -6.33
CA ALA A 104 17.22 5.27 -6.27
C ALA A 104 18.56 5.51 -7.00
N LYS A 105 19.19 4.44 -7.52
CA LYS A 105 20.43 4.52 -8.32
C LYS A 105 20.12 4.76 -9.79
#